data_AF-A0A2A9H012-F1
#
_entry.id   AF-A0A2A9H012-F1
#
_cell.length_a   1.000
_cell.length_b   1.000
_cell.length_c   1.000
_cell.angle_alpha   90.00
_cell.angle_beta   90.00
_cell.angle_gamma   90.00
#
_symmetry.space_group_name_H-M   'P 1'
#
loop_
_entity.id
_entity.type
_entity.pdbx_description
1 polymer ?
#
loop_
_entity_poly.entity_id
_entity_poly.type
_entity_poly.pdbx_seq_one_letter_code
_entity_poly.pdbx_strand_id
1 'polypeptide(L)'
;MEITLQYFDGCPNWEVLDRRLAEALDGRSDVRVVHQRVETAEDAARLGFHGSPTVLIDGSDPFADEHAPVGLACRVFRTPAGLAGSPTVDQLRAAIAGAPTSAATGLELPVGPLGGLPVACALAPTAGRDQLERWRDFDDEHLLDVERADTALVVHYARTDDSAQRLRDLVATESTCCSFVDWQIDDDHADLRLVVTGTAEQLAALSIG
;
A
#
# COMPACT_ATOMS: atom_id res chain seq x y z
N MET A 1 19.51 15.91 4.02
CA MET A 1 18.15 15.62 3.53
C MET A 1 17.46 16.94 3.22
N GLU A 2 16.74 17.02 2.12
CA GLU A 2 15.93 18.19 1.77
C GLU A 2 14.45 17.83 1.83
N ILE A 3 13.65 18.67 2.48
CA ILE A 3 12.20 18.54 2.53
C ILE A 3 11.58 19.78 1.87
N THR A 4 10.76 19.57 0.85
CA THR A 4 10.06 20.68 0.17
C THR A 4 8.59 20.67 0.57
N LEU A 5 8.11 21.77 1.15
CA LEU A 5 6.70 22.03 1.40
C LEU A 5 6.11 22.82 0.22
N GLN A 6 5.34 22.15 -0.62
CA GLN A 6 4.61 22.76 -1.72
C GLN A 6 3.24 23.24 -1.26
N TYR A 7 2.87 24.47 -1.60
CA TYR A 7 1.60 25.08 -1.21
C TYR A 7 1.13 26.15 -2.20
N PHE A 8 -0.13 26.53 -2.11
CA PHE A 8 -0.66 27.75 -2.73
C PHE A 8 -1.49 28.52 -1.72
N ASP A 9 -1.62 29.84 -1.93
CA ASP A 9 -2.20 30.78 -0.95
C ASP A 9 -3.72 30.54 -0.70
N GLY A 10 -4.39 29.79 -1.58
CA GLY A 10 -5.82 29.49 -1.45
C GLY A 10 -6.17 28.28 -0.59
N CYS A 11 -5.19 27.65 0.09
CA CYS A 11 -5.46 26.57 1.06
C CYS A 11 -4.80 26.84 2.42
N PRO A 12 -5.55 27.11 3.50
CA PRO A 12 -4.97 27.49 4.80
C PRO A 12 -4.23 26.34 5.51
N ASN A 13 -4.38 25.11 5.02
CA ASN A 13 -3.84 23.93 5.68
C ASN A 13 -2.31 23.82 5.63
N TRP A 14 -1.63 24.59 4.76
CA TRP A 14 -0.17 24.54 4.65
C TRP A 14 0.53 25.08 5.90
N GLU A 15 -0.02 26.08 6.59
CA GLU A 15 0.54 26.59 7.86
C GLU A 15 0.46 25.54 8.97
N VAL A 16 -0.60 24.73 8.95
CA VAL A 16 -0.74 23.61 9.90
C VAL A 16 0.31 22.55 9.62
N LEU A 17 0.54 22.21 8.36
CA LEU A 17 1.58 21.25 7.98
C LEU A 17 2.98 21.79 8.28
N ASP A 18 3.24 23.07 8.01
CA ASP A 18 4.53 23.71 8.30
C ASP A 18 4.89 23.64 9.80
N ARG A 19 3.95 23.99 10.67
CA ARG A 19 4.13 23.87 12.12
C ARG A 19 4.38 22.42 12.57
N ARG A 20 3.63 21.47 12.01
CA ARG A 20 3.81 20.04 12.33
C ARG A 20 5.13 19.49 11.80
N LEU A 21 5.61 20.02 10.67
CA LEU A 21 6.90 19.67 10.11
C LEU A 21 8.04 20.19 11.00
N ALA A 22 7.93 21.43 11.50
CA ALA A 22 8.88 21.97 12.48
C ALA A 22 8.93 21.12 13.75
N GLU A 23 7.78 20.66 14.27
CA GLU A 23 7.71 19.77 15.44
C GLU A 23 8.27 18.36 15.16
N ALA A 24 8.07 17.84 13.95
CA ALA A 24 8.63 16.56 13.52
C ALA A 24 10.17 16.62 13.38
N LEU A 25 10.71 17.79 13.06
CA LEU A 25 12.13 18.05 12.83
C LEU A 25 12.85 18.64 14.06
N ASP A 26 12.17 18.77 15.20
CA ASP A 26 12.80 19.30 16.40
C ASP A 26 14.07 18.49 16.77
N GLY A 27 15.20 19.19 16.90
CA GLY A 27 16.51 18.58 17.13
C GLY A 27 17.22 17.99 15.89
N ARG A 28 16.67 18.12 14.67
CA ARG A 28 17.28 17.64 13.41
C ARG A 28 17.92 18.77 12.61
N SER A 29 19.23 18.95 12.75
CA SER A 29 20.00 19.95 11.98
C SER A 29 20.47 19.47 10.60
N ASP A 30 20.30 18.19 10.29
CA ASP A 30 20.68 17.54 9.03
C ASP A 30 19.63 17.70 7.91
N VAL A 31 18.50 18.31 8.23
CA VAL A 31 17.35 18.50 7.34
C VAL A 31 17.20 19.96 6.96
N ARG A 32 17.10 20.23 5.66
CA ARG A 32 16.78 21.55 5.11
C ARG A 32 15.33 21.56 4.65
N VAL A 33 14.53 22.50 5.17
CA VAL A 33 13.13 22.71 4.71
C VAL A 33 13.09 23.84 3.68
N VAL A 34 12.43 23.61 2.56
CA VAL A 34 12.23 24.57 1.47
C VAL A 34 10.74 24.77 1.25
N HIS A 35 10.28 26.01 1.27
CA HIS A 35 8.91 26.37 0.92
C HIS A 35 8.83 26.65 -0.59
N GLN A 36 7.98 25.92 -1.30
CA GLN A 36 7.77 26.11 -2.73
C GLN A 36 6.31 26.51 -2.99
N ARG A 37 6.10 27.75 -3.39
CA ARG A 37 4.77 28.22 -3.77
C ARG A 37 4.43 27.79 -5.20
N VAL A 38 3.23 27.23 -5.39
CA VAL A 38 2.66 26.85 -6.68
C VAL A 38 1.57 27.86 -7.02
N GLU A 39 1.82 28.73 -8.00
CA GLU A 39 0.94 29.88 -8.27
C GLU A 39 -0.10 29.59 -9.36
N THR A 40 0.22 28.71 -10.32
CA THR A 40 -0.60 28.45 -11.49
C THR A 40 -0.89 26.97 -11.70
N ALA A 41 -1.92 26.67 -12.48
CA ALA A 41 -2.22 25.29 -12.92
C ALA A 41 -1.09 24.70 -13.79
N GLU A 42 -0.38 25.53 -14.55
CA GLU A 42 0.80 25.11 -15.32
C GLU A 42 1.98 24.73 -14.42
N ASP A 43 2.20 25.49 -13.34
CA ASP A 43 3.18 25.13 -12.31
C ASP A 43 2.80 23.82 -11.63
N ALA A 44 1.51 23.64 -11.33
CA ALA A 44 1.01 22.41 -10.74
C ALA A 44 1.26 21.20 -11.66
N ALA A 45 0.98 21.32 -12.96
CA ALA A 45 1.26 20.30 -13.95
C ALA A 45 2.76 19.97 -14.05
N ARG A 46 3.61 20.99 -14.10
CA ARG A 46 5.07 20.84 -14.21
C ARG A 46 5.68 20.16 -12.98
N LEU A 47 5.10 20.40 -11.81
CA LEU A 47 5.59 19.88 -10.53
C LEU A 47 4.92 18.56 -10.11
N GLY A 48 3.90 18.08 -10.83
CA GLY A 48 3.09 16.95 -10.36
C GLY A 48 2.35 17.27 -9.07
N PHE A 49 1.88 18.51 -8.91
CA PHE A 49 1.27 18.99 -7.68
C PHE A 49 -0.19 18.54 -7.55
N HIS A 50 -0.45 17.58 -6.67
CA HIS A 50 -1.79 17.03 -6.40
C HIS A 50 -2.58 17.80 -5.33
N GLY A 51 -2.11 18.97 -4.93
CA GLY A 51 -2.82 19.88 -4.03
C GLY A 51 -2.01 20.33 -2.82
N SER A 52 -2.52 21.37 -2.15
CA SER A 52 -1.90 22.00 -0.99
C SER A 52 -2.45 21.45 0.33
N PRO A 53 -1.59 21.22 1.33
CA PRO A 53 -0.14 21.20 1.22
C PRO A 53 0.38 19.86 0.65
N THR A 54 1.57 19.85 0.07
CA THR A 54 2.30 18.64 -0.33
C THR A 54 3.71 18.68 0.26
N VAL A 55 4.19 17.57 0.81
CA VAL A 55 5.53 17.45 1.38
C VAL A 55 6.33 16.49 0.52
N LEU A 56 7.48 16.94 0.02
CA LEU A 56 8.43 16.11 -0.72
C LEU A 56 9.65 15.87 0.17
N ILE A 57 10.04 14.61 0.37
CA ILE A 57 11.27 14.22 1.04
C ILE A 57 12.25 13.77 -0.04
N ASP A 58 13.35 14.50 -0.17
CA ASP A 58 14.35 14.32 -1.24
C ASP A 58 13.69 14.22 -2.64
N GLY A 59 12.60 14.98 -2.85
CA GLY A 59 11.84 15.05 -4.10
C GLY A 59 10.67 14.05 -4.22
N SER A 60 10.48 13.14 -3.27
CA SER A 60 9.40 12.13 -3.28
C SER A 60 8.28 12.48 -2.30
N ASP A 61 7.02 12.37 -2.72
CA ASP A 61 5.86 12.56 -1.85
C ASP A 61 5.49 11.27 -1.11
N PRO A 62 5.73 11.16 0.21
CA PRO A 62 5.43 9.95 0.98
C PRO A 62 3.93 9.74 1.22
N PHE A 63 3.08 10.72 0.87
CA PHE A 63 1.64 10.67 1.03
C PHE A 63 0.90 10.60 -0.31
N ALA A 64 1.62 10.41 -1.42
CA ALA A 64 1.09 10.41 -2.78
C ALA A 64 -0.15 9.50 -2.91
N ASP A 65 -1.16 10.02 -3.62
CA ASP A 65 -2.29 9.23 -4.10
C ASP A 65 -2.26 9.31 -5.62
N GLU A 66 -1.96 8.20 -6.28
CA GLU A 66 -1.79 8.12 -7.74
C GLU A 66 -3.09 8.45 -8.50
N HIS A 67 -4.24 8.38 -7.82
CA HIS A 67 -5.54 8.71 -8.40
C HIS A 67 -5.95 10.17 -8.18
N ALA A 68 -5.17 10.94 -7.41
CA ALA A 68 -5.48 12.35 -7.18
C ALA A 68 -5.21 13.17 -8.45
N PRO A 69 -6.16 14.02 -8.89
CA PRO A 69 -5.90 14.91 -10.01
C PRO A 69 -4.84 15.94 -9.65
N VAL A 70 -3.97 16.27 -10.60
CA VAL A 70 -3.06 17.41 -10.49
C VAL A 70 -3.86 18.71 -10.52
N GLY A 71 -3.58 19.64 -9.62
CA GLY A 71 -4.23 20.94 -9.60
C GLY A 71 -4.11 21.73 -8.31
N LEU A 72 -4.57 22.99 -8.38
CA LEU A 72 -4.64 23.90 -7.24
C LEU A 72 -5.87 23.58 -6.37
N ALA A 73 -5.80 22.49 -5.63
CA ALA A 73 -6.85 22.04 -4.72
C ALA A 73 -6.30 21.87 -3.30
N CYS A 74 -7.16 22.00 -2.29
CA CYS A 74 -6.78 21.57 -0.94
C CYS A 74 -6.71 20.05 -0.89
N ARG A 75 -5.56 19.54 -0.46
CA ARG A 75 -5.32 18.12 -0.26
C ARG A 75 -5.88 17.67 1.09
N VAL A 76 -6.36 16.43 1.10
CA VAL A 76 -6.87 15.76 2.29
C VAL A 76 -5.97 14.57 2.60
N PHE A 77 -5.62 14.42 3.86
CA PHE A 77 -4.77 13.36 4.38
C PHE A 77 -5.58 12.43 5.26
N ARG A 78 -5.28 11.13 5.18
CA ARG A 78 -5.82 10.13 6.10
C ARG A 78 -5.00 10.18 7.39
N THR A 79 -5.65 10.45 8.51
CA THR A 79 -5.05 10.43 9.84
C THR A 79 -5.79 9.44 10.74
N PRO A 80 -5.21 9.02 11.88
CA PRO A 80 -5.90 8.18 12.85
C PRO A 80 -7.22 8.79 13.38
N ALA A 81 -7.35 10.12 13.34
CA ALA A 81 -8.57 10.84 13.74
C ALA A 81 -9.56 11.05 12.59
N GLY A 82 -9.30 10.47 11.41
CA GLY A 82 -10.07 10.66 10.18
C GLY A 82 -9.39 11.57 9.16
N LEU A 83 -10.18 12.12 8.25
CA LEU A 83 -9.68 12.99 7.19
C LEU A 83 -9.31 14.37 7.74
N ALA A 84 -8.13 14.88 7.38
CA ALA A 84 -7.64 16.19 7.81
C ALA A 84 -6.89 16.90 6.67
N GLY A 85 -6.76 18.23 6.76
CA GLY A 85 -5.98 19.02 5.79
C GLY A 85 -4.46 18.87 5.91
N SER A 86 -3.96 18.07 6.86
CA SER A 86 -2.54 17.90 7.12
C SER A 86 -2.28 16.55 7.81
N PRO A 87 -1.18 15.84 7.50
CA PRO A 87 -0.74 14.64 8.21
C PRO A 87 -0.35 14.95 9.66
N THR A 88 -0.35 13.94 10.53
CA THR A 88 0.09 14.11 11.93
C THR A 88 1.61 14.22 12.05
N VAL A 89 2.08 14.72 13.20
CA VAL A 89 3.52 14.80 13.50
C VAL A 89 4.16 13.41 13.46
N ASP A 90 3.49 12.39 13.99
CA ASP A 90 4.00 11.01 13.96
C ASP A 90 4.10 10.45 12.54
N GLN A 91 3.13 10.75 11.67
CA GLN A 91 3.19 10.38 10.25
C GLN A 91 4.37 11.06 9.53
N LEU A 92 4.64 12.33 9.84
CA LEU A 92 5.80 13.05 9.31
C LEU A 92 7.12 12.45 9.81
N ARG A 93 7.22 12.16 11.11
CA ARG A 93 8.42 11.50 11.69
C ARG A 93 8.67 10.15 11.04
N ALA A 94 7.63 9.35 10.83
CA ALA A 94 7.75 8.04 10.17
C ALA A 94 8.27 8.17 8.73
N ALA A 95 7.73 9.12 7.96
CA ALA A 95 8.16 9.38 6.59
C ALA A 95 9.61 9.89 6.52
N ILE A 96 10.02 10.76 7.44
CA ILE A 96 11.37 11.35 7.50
C ILE A 96 12.43 10.34 7.98
N ALA A 97 12.06 9.41 8.86
CA ALA A 97 12.97 8.39 9.39
C ALA A 97 13.36 7.32 8.36
N GLY A 98 12.77 7.32 7.16
CA GLY A 98 13.07 6.33 6.14
C GLY A 98 12.55 4.93 6.49
N ALA A 99 11.49 4.82 7.29
CA ALA A 99 10.70 3.58 7.27
C ALA A 99 10.22 3.42 5.82
N PRO A 100 10.43 2.26 5.18
CA PRO A 100 10.07 2.09 3.78
C PRO A 100 8.54 2.20 3.64
N THR A 101 8.06 3.38 3.26
CA THR A 101 6.98 3.47 2.28
C THR A 101 7.67 3.27 0.93
N SER A 102 8.04 2.03 0.65
CA SER A 102 8.59 1.66 -0.64
C SER A 102 7.47 1.76 -1.67
N ALA A 103 7.49 2.81 -2.48
CA ALA A 103 7.21 2.62 -3.89
C ALA A 103 8.27 1.61 -4.40
N ALA A 104 7.87 0.34 -4.54
CA ALA A 104 8.72 -0.66 -5.13
C ALA A 104 8.74 -0.42 -6.65
N THR A 105 9.84 0.13 -7.15
CA THR A 105 10.30 -0.21 -8.49
C THR A 105 11.59 -1.00 -8.33
N GLY A 106 11.47 -2.30 -8.58
CA GLY A 106 12.48 -3.13 -9.22
C GLY A 106 13.83 -3.27 -8.53
N LEU A 107 13.91 -4.17 -7.54
CA LEU A 107 14.93 -5.21 -7.58
C LEU A 107 14.42 -6.49 -6.90
N GLU A 108 13.77 -7.32 -7.72
CA GLU A 108 13.91 -8.78 -7.77
C GLU A 108 14.32 -9.45 -6.43
N LEU A 109 13.33 -9.81 -5.63
CA LEU A 109 13.44 -10.88 -4.64
C LEU A 109 12.47 -12.00 -5.03
N PRO A 110 12.86 -13.27 -4.86
CA PRO A 110 12.18 -14.40 -5.48
C PRO A 110 10.73 -14.43 -5.03
N VAL A 111 9.85 -14.17 -5.99
CA VAL A 111 8.40 -14.28 -5.86
C VAL A 111 8.09 -15.72 -5.51
N GLY A 112 7.69 -15.97 -4.26
CA GLY A 112 6.92 -17.16 -3.91
C GLY A 112 5.69 -17.20 -4.83
N PRO A 113 5.26 -18.37 -5.33
CA PRO A 113 4.51 -18.38 -6.59
C PRO A 113 3.08 -17.77 -6.55
N LEU A 114 2.66 -17.23 -5.40
CA LEU A 114 1.51 -16.30 -5.23
C LEU A 114 1.87 -14.82 -5.23
N GLY A 115 2.85 -14.40 -6.02
CA GLY A 115 3.26 -13.00 -6.18
C GLY A 115 2.13 -12.03 -6.56
N GLY A 116 1.40 -11.56 -5.55
CA GLY A 116 0.22 -10.73 -5.69
C GLY A 116 -1.05 -11.53 -5.42
N LEU A 117 -1.40 -11.71 -4.16
CA LEU A 117 -2.78 -11.75 -3.70
C LEU A 117 -2.96 -10.48 -2.86
N PRO A 118 -4.01 -9.64 -3.02
CA PRO A 118 -4.20 -8.50 -2.17
C PRO A 118 -4.47 -9.03 -0.78
N VAL A 119 -3.73 -8.47 0.15
CA VAL A 119 -3.99 -8.43 1.59
C VAL A 119 -5.26 -7.62 1.84
N ALA A 120 -6.37 -8.03 1.23
CA ALA A 120 -7.57 -7.20 1.09
C ALA A 120 -8.32 -7.03 2.41
N CYS A 121 -7.91 -7.72 3.48
CA CYS A 121 -8.60 -7.67 4.77
C CYS A 121 -7.84 -7.07 5.95
N ALA A 122 -7.22 -5.92 5.70
CA ALA A 122 -6.69 -5.08 6.75
C ALA A 122 -7.59 -3.86 7.01
N LEU A 123 -8.76 -4.05 7.64
CA LEU A 123 -9.52 -2.91 8.19
C LEU A 123 -8.74 -2.16 9.31
N ALA A 124 -7.55 -2.64 9.68
CA ALA A 124 -6.53 -1.90 10.41
C ALA A 124 -5.12 -2.18 9.83
N PRO A 125 -4.20 -1.18 9.79
CA PRO A 125 -2.89 -1.27 9.14
C PRO A 125 -1.89 -2.30 9.73
N THR A 126 -2.23 -2.96 10.83
CA THR A 126 -1.45 -4.08 11.42
C THR A 126 -2.02 -5.44 11.00
N ALA A 127 -3.34 -5.58 10.93
CA ALA A 127 -4.01 -6.84 10.60
C ALA A 127 -3.66 -7.37 9.20
N GLY A 128 -3.38 -6.46 8.26
CA GLY A 128 -2.91 -6.83 6.92
C GLY A 128 -1.50 -7.40 6.91
N ARG A 129 -0.58 -6.77 7.65
CA ARG A 129 0.81 -7.25 7.70
C ARG A 129 0.89 -8.64 8.32
N ASP A 130 0.15 -8.88 9.40
CA ASP A 130 0.08 -10.19 10.04
C ASP A 130 -0.58 -11.25 9.14
N GLN A 131 -1.54 -10.87 8.29
CA GLN A 131 -2.18 -11.78 7.32
C GLN A 131 -1.24 -12.11 6.16
N LEU A 132 -0.50 -11.12 5.65
CA LEU A 132 0.49 -11.32 4.59
C LEU A 132 1.64 -12.22 5.05
N GLU A 133 2.14 -12.01 6.27
CA GLU A 133 3.19 -12.85 6.85
C GLU A 133 2.71 -14.31 6.99
N ARG A 134 1.47 -14.52 7.45
CA ARG A 134 0.87 -15.87 7.53
C ARG A 134 0.74 -16.57 6.17
N TRP A 135 0.36 -15.85 5.12
CA TRP A 135 0.35 -16.40 3.75
C TRP A 135 1.77 -16.72 3.26
N ARG A 136 2.74 -15.82 3.46
CA ARG A 136 4.12 -16.03 3.04
C ARG A 136 4.77 -17.21 3.74
N ASP A 137 4.54 -17.37 5.04
CA ASP A 137 5.06 -18.50 5.81
C ASP A 137 4.43 -19.82 5.35
N PHE A 138 3.14 -19.81 5.02
CA PHE A 138 2.45 -20.99 4.49
C PHE A 138 2.96 -21.36 3.09
N ASP A 139 3.19 -20.36 2.25
CA ASP A 139 3.75 -20.53 0.91
C ASP A 139 5.17 -21.09 0.95
N ASP A 140 6.06 -20.54 1.81
CA ASP A 140 7.43 -21.04 1.97
C ASP A 140 7.45 -22.52 2.39
N GLU A 141 6.52 -22.92 3.25
CA GLU A 141 6.48 -24.27 3.81
C GLU A 141 5.81 -25.30 2.90
N HIS A 142 4.78 -24.91 2.15
CA HIS A 142 3.88 -25.87 1.51
C HIS A 142 3.71 -25.69 0.00
N LEU A 143 4.18 -24.62 -0.62
CA LEU A 143 3.86 -24.35 -2.01
C LEU A 143 4.63 -25.25 -2.98
N LEU A 144 3.89 -25.91 -3.87
CA LEU A 144 4.42 -26.85 -4.87
C LEU A 144 4.42 -26.25 -6.28
N ASP A 145 3.29 -25.67 -6.69
CA ASP A 145 3.12 -25.13 -8.05
C ASP A 145 1.99 -24.09 -8.10
N VAL A 146 2.01 -23.23 -9.13
CA VAL A 146 0.94 -22.26 -9.39
C VAL A 146 0.60 -22.23 -10.87
N GLU A 147 -0.62 -22.62 -11.16
CA GLU A 147 -1.20 -22.57 -12.50
C GLU A 147 -2.08 -21.31 -12.62
N ARG A 148 -1.80 -20.47 -13.63
CA ARG A 148 -2.58 -19.28 -13.95
C ARG A 148 -3.26 -19.46 -15.30
N ALA A 149 -4.58 -19.32 -15.31
CA ALA A 149 -5.43 -19.31 -16.49
C ALA A 149 -6.22 -17.99 -16.55
N ASP A 150 -6.83 -17.69 -17.71
CA ASP A 150 -7.54 -16.44 -17.94
C ASP A 150 -8.71 -16.21 -16.96
N THR A 151 -9.29 -17.29 -16.42
CA THR A 151 -10.45 -17.26 -15.53
C THR A 151 -10.28 -18.08 -14.25
N ALA A 152 -9.07 -18.59 -13.99
CA ALA A 152 -8.78 -19.35 -12.79
C ALA A 152 -7.31 -19.21 -12.36
N LEU A 153 -7.08 -19.15 -11.06
CA LEU A 153 -5.79 -19.33 -10.41
C LEU A 153 -5.87 -20.62 -9.59
N VAL A 154 -4.96 -21.57 -9.85
CA VAL A 154 -4.86 -22.81 -9.08
C VAL A 154 -3.50 -22.85 -8.42
N VAL A 155 -3.52 -23.05 -7.11
CA VAL A 155 -2.32 -23.11 -6.27
C VAL A 155 -2.23 -24.48 -5.65
N HIS A 156 -1.10 -25.15 -5.85
CA HIS A 156 -0.84 -26.49 -5.39
C HIS A 156 0.02 -26.43 -4.14
N TYR A 157 -0.46 -27.04 -3.05
CA TYR A 157 0.25 -27.14 -1.79
C TYR A 157 0.48 -28.59 -1.36
N ALA A 158 1.60 -28.81 -0.69
CA ALA A 158 1.93 -30.06 -0.04
C ALA A 158 0.91 -30.34 1.06
N ARG A 159 0.33 -31.54 1.01
CA ARG A 159 -0.58 -32.01 2.05
C ARG A 159 0.21 -32.56 3.23
N THR A 160 0.14 -31.84 4.34
CA THR A 160 0.57 -32.25 5.69
C THR A 160 -0.63 -32.36 6.63
N ASP A 161 -0.42 -32.92 7.83
CA ASP A 161 -1.49 -33.11 8.84
C ASP A 161 -2.24 -31.82 9.23
N ASP A 162 -1.58 -30.65 9.11
CA ASP A 162 -2.14 -29.36 9.53
C ASP A 162 -2.38 -28.37 8.36
N SER A 163 -1.72 -28.60 7.21
CA SER A 163 -1.81 -27.73 6.02
C SER A 163 -3.24 -27.43 5.56
N ALA A 164 -4.14 -28.42 5.59
CA ALA A 164 -5.51 -28.26 5.13
C ALA A 164 -6.32 -27.32 6.04
N GLN A 165 -6.10 -27.37 7.35
CA GLN A 165 -6.79 -26.49 8.29
C GLN A 165 -6.21 -25.08 8.22
N ARG A 166 -4.88 -24.95 8.20
CA ARG A 166 -4.19 -23.66 8.02
C ARG A 166 -4.62 -22.95 6.74
N LEU A 167 -4.72 -23.67 5.61
CA LEU A 167 -5.20 -23.11 4.35
C LEU A 167 -6.65 -22.63 4.45
N ARG A 168 -7.53 -23.38 5.10
CA ARG A 168 -8.94 -22.96 5.32
C ARG A 168 -9.03 -21.69 6.15
N ASP A 169 -8.23 -21.55 7.20
CA ASP A 169 -8.24 -20.36 8.06
C ASP A 169 -7.75 -19.11 7.29
N LEU A 170 -6.72 -19.29 6.45
CA LEU A 170 -6.22 -18.26 5.55
C LEU A 170 -7.30 -17.84 4.54
N VAL A 171 -7.92 -18.79 3.85
CA VAL A 171 -8.94 -18.53 2.82
C VAL A 171 -10.24 -17.99 3.41
N ALA A 172 -10.66 -18.40 4.61
CA ALA A 172 -11.85 -17.85 5.27
C ALA A 172 -11.71 -16.33 5.52
N THR A 173 -10.49 -15.90 5.84
CA THR A 173 -10.17 -14.48 5.99
C THR A 173 -10.19 -13.77 4.64
N GLU A 174 -9.58 -14.33 3.59
CA GLU A 174 -9.54 -13.71 2.26
C GLU A 174 -10.91 -13.66 1.56
N SER A 175 -11.65 -14.76 1.57
CA SER A 175 -12.97 -14.88 0.90
C SER A 175 -14.02 -13.92 1.45
N THR A 176 -13.89 -13.51 2.72
CA THR A 176 -14.74 -12.47 3.31
C THR A 176 -14.55 -11.11 2.61
N CYS A 177 -13.36 -10.86 2.06
CA CYS A 177 -12.91 -9.52 1.65
C CYS A 177 -12.74 -9.45 0.12
N CYS A 178 -12.40 -10.58 -0.49
CA CYS A 178 -12.38 -10.84 -1.91
C CYS A 178 -13.59 -11.70 -2.34
N SER A 179 -14.78 -11.38 -1.85
CA SER A 179 -16.03 -12.09 -2.19
C SER A 179 -16.48 -11.90 -3.64
N PHE A 180 -15.75 -11.10 -4.42
CA PHE A 180 -15.99 -10.88 -5.84
C PHE A 180 -15.44 -12.01 -6.73
N VAL A 181 -14.54 -12.86 -6.21
CA VAL A 181 -14.10 -14.12 -6.84
C VAL A 181 -14.59 -15.30 -6.00
N ASP A 182 -14.70 -16.46 -6.63
CA ASP A 182 -15.06 -17.70 -5.95
C ASP A 182 -13.78 -18.40 -5.46
N TRP A 183 -13.77 -18.74 -4.17
CA TRP A 183 -12.65 -19.41 -3.51
C TRP A 183 -13.06 -20.84 -3.18
N GLN A 184 -12.34 -21.82 -3.72
CA GLN A 184 -12.55 -23.23 -3.40
C GLN A 184 -11.24 -23.86 -2.97
N ILE A 185 -11.29 -24.70 -1.94
CA ILE A 185 -10.19 -25.58 -1.58
C ILE A 185 -10.63 -26.98 -1.99
N ASP A 186 -9.90 -27.55 -2.94
CA ASP A 186 -10.05 -28.94 -3.35
C ASP A 186 -9.01 -29.77 -2.58
N ASP A 187 -9.54 -30.61 -1.68
CA ASP A 187 -8.77 -31.54 -0.88
C ASP A 187 -9.06 -33.01 -1.22
N ASP A 188 -9.62 -33.32 -2.40
CA ASP A 188 -9.78 -34.68 -2.90
C ASP A 188 -8.51 -35.21 -3.62
N HIS A 189 -7.56 -34.32 -3.91
CA HIS A 189 -6.30 -34.65 -4.56
C HIS A 189 -5.17 -35.05 -3.60
N ALA A 190 -4.08 -35.61 -4.15
CA ALA A 190 -2.89 -35.96 -3.36
C ALA A 190 -2.23 -34.72 -2.74
N ASP A 191 -2.26 -33.61 -3.48
CA ASP A 191 -1.94 -32.26 -3.07
C ASP A 191 -3.22 -31.50 -2.63
N LEU A 192 -3.04 -30.40 -1.90
CA LEU A 192 -4.13 -29.46 -1.59
C LEU A 192 -4.17 -28.41 -2.68
N ARG A 193 -5.36 -28.11 -3.23
CA ARG A 193 -5.50 -27.12 -4.29
C ARG A 193 -6.37 -25.97 -3.84
N LEU A 194 -5.82 -24.77 -3.85
CA LEU A 194 -6.62 -23.55 -3.77
C LEU A 194 -6.98 -23.12 -5.19
N VAL A 195 -8.26 -23.16 -5.50
CA VAL A 195 -8.83 -22.75 -6.77
C VAL A 195 -9.56 -21.43 -6.56
N VAL A 196 -9.09 -20.38 -7.23
CA VAL A 196 -9.75 -19.07 -7.24
C VAL A 196 -10.28 -18.82 -8.64
N THR A 197 -11.60 -18.68 -8.80
CA THR A 197 -12.23 -18.44 -10.11
C THR A 197 -12.88 -17.07 -10.20
N GLY A 198 -12.73 -16.43 -11.36
CA GLY A 198 -13.22 -15.08 -11.60
C GLY A 198 -13.00 -14.67 -13.06
N THR A 199 -13.40 -13.45 -13.42
CA THR A 199 -13.02 -12.86 -14.71
C THR A 199 -11.54 -12.49 -14.72
N ALA A 200 -10.96 -12.35 -15.91
CA ALA A 200 -9.57 -11.91 -16.07
C ALA A 200 -9.29 -10.58 -15.33
N GLU A 201 -10.23 -9.63 -15.34
CA GLU A 201 -10.12 -8.38 -14.58
C GLU A 201 -10.16 -8.60 -13.06
N GLN A 202 -11.02 -9.49 -12.57
CA GLN A 202 -11.10 -9.81 -11.15
C GLN A 202 -9.84 -10.53 -10.65
N LEU A 203 -9.29 -11.44 -11.45
CA LEU A 203 -8.03 -12.13 -11.15
C LEU A 203 -6.81 -11.22 -11.28
N ALA A 204 -6.82 -10.27 -12.23
CA ALA A 204 -5.80 -9.25 -12.34
C ALA A 204 -5.83 -8.29 -11.13
N ALA A 205 -7.02 -7.97 -10.61
CA ALA A 205 -7.18 -7.21 -9.36
C ALA A 205 -6.66 -7.96 -8.12
N LEU A 206 -6.52 -9.30 -8.21
CA LEU A 206 -5.81 -10.06 -7.20
C LEU A 206 -4.28 -9.96 -7.35
N SER A 207 -3.75 -9.71 -8.55
CA SER A 207 -2.31 -9.80 -8.84
C SER A 207 -1.56 -8.46 -8.82
N ILE A 208 -2.03 -7.47 -8.05
CA ILE A 208 -1.39 -6.14 -8.05
C ILE A 208 -0.01 -6.26 -7.37
N GLY A 209 1.03 -6.22 -8.21
CA GLY A 209 2.44 -6.37 -7.85
C GLY A 209 3.07 -5.16 -7.19
#